data_AF-A0A1V2ATF8-F1
#
_entry.id   AF-A0A1V2ATF8-F1
#
_cell.length_a   1.000
_cell.length_b   1.000
_cell.length_c   1.000
_cell.angle_alpha   90.00
_cell.angle_beta   90.00
_cell.angle_gamma   90.00
#
_symmetry.space_group_name_H-M   'P 1'
#
loop_
_entity.id
_entity.type
_entity.pdbx_description
1 polymer ?
#
loop_
_entity_poly.entity_id
_entity_poly.type
_entity_poly.pdbx_seq_one_letter_code
_entity_poly.pdbx_strand_id
1 'polypeptide(L)'
;VAYNGTLVGNDLDGDALTYSKATDPTHGTATVNVDGTYTYTPATNYNGPDSFTIEINDGNGGTATVTINIIVTAVNDDPTGADQNITTPEDVVYNGSVV
;
A
#
# COMPACT_ATOMS: atom_id res chain seq x y z
N VAL A 1 6.45 -0.76 -1.28
CA VAL A 1 7.02 0.59 -0.97
C VAL A 1 5.92 1.41 -0.31
N ALA A 2 6.24 2.21 0.71
CA ALA A 2 5.26 3.08 1.36
C ALA A 2 5.05 4.37 0.55
N TYR A 3 3.80 4.84 0.49
CA TYR A 3 3.41 6.13 -0.06
C TYR A 3 3.20 7.13 1.07
N ASN A 4 3.71 8.36 0.91
CA ASN A 4 3.49 9.45 1.85
C ASN A 4 2.64 10.53 1.19
N GLY A 5 1.65 11.04 1.91
CA GLY A 5 0.78 12.10 1.46
C GLY A 5 0.44 13.09 2.56
N THR A 6 -0.25 14.16 2.17
CA THR A 6 -0.76 15.19 3.06
C THR A 6 -2.20 15.52 2.66
N LEU A 7 -3.10 15.55 3.63
CA LEU A 7 -4.45 16.08 3.47
C LEU A 7 -4.49 17.49 4.07
N VAL A 8 -4.99 18.46 3.28
CA VAL A 8 -5.15 19.84 3.72
C VAL A 8 -6.65 20.15 3.73
N GLY A 9 -7.19 20.39 4.92
CA GLY A 9 -8.52 20.95 5.12
C GLY A 9 -8.47 22.49 5.13
N ASN A 10 -9.63 23.11 4.97
CA ASN A 10 -9.81 24.54 5.11
C ASN A 10 -11.04 24.80 5.96
N ASP A 11 -10.90 25.65 6.96
CA ASP A 11 -11.99 26.16 7.78
C ASP A 11 -12.21 27.65 7.49
N LEU A 12 -13.47 28.08 7.38
CA LEU A 12 -13.81 29.46 7.00
C LEU A 12 -13.69 30.45 8.17
N ASP A 13 -13.77 29.94 9.40
CA ASP A 13 -13.62 30.72 10.62
C ASP A 13 -12.14 30.82 11.05
N GLY A 14 -11.27 30.05 10.39
CA GLY A 14 -9.82 30.06 10.57
C GLY A 14 -9.33 29.15 11.70
N ASP A 15 -10.17 28.20 12.12
CA ASP A 15 -9.87 27.29 13.20
C ASP A 15 -8.73 26.31 12.85
N ALA A 16 -7.96 25.94 13.86
CA ALA A 16 -6.86 25.00 13.71
C ALA A 16 -7.42 23.57 13.51
N LEU A 17 -7.12 22.98 12.35
CA LEU A 17 -7.59 21.65 12.01
C LEU A 17 -6.66 20.55 12.54
N THR A 18 -7.26 19.50 13.09
CA THR A 18 -6.58 18.27 13.48
C THR A 18 -7.10 17.09 12.66
N TYR A 19 -6.23 16.10 12.44
CA TYR A 19 -6.52 14.96 11.56
C TYR A 19 -6.34 13.65 12.31
N SER A 20 -7.21 12.69 12.04
CA SER A 20 -7.10 11.35 12.59
C SER A 20 -7.61 10.30 11.61
N LYS A 21 -7.08 9.08 11.70
CA LYS A 21 -7.57 7.97 10.87
C LYS A 21 -8.94 7.52 11.38
N ALA A 22 -9.94 7.49 10.51
CA ALA A 22 -11.30 7.09 10.85
C ALA A 22 -11.59 5.63 10.48
N THR A 23 -11.07 5.14 9.34
CA THR A 23 -11.13 3.70 8.98
C THR A 23 -9.77 3.18 8.55
N ASP A 24 -9.59 1.87 8.65
CA ASP A 24 -8.44 1.18 8.08
C ASP A 24 -8.68 0.78 6.62
N PRO A 25 -7.61 0.72 5.81
CA PRO A 25 -7.65 0.05 4.52
C PRO A 25 -7.81 -1.48 4.68
N THR A 26 -8.27 -2.15 3.63
CA THR A 26 -8.45 -3.61 3.64
C THR A 26 -7.19 -4.35 3.16
N HIS A 27 -6.39 -3.72 2.31
CA HIS A 27 -5.27 -4.37 1.62
C HIS A 27 -3.94 -3.65 1.85
N GLY A 28 -3.80 -3.00 3.00
CA GLY A 28 -2.60 -2.32 3.41
C GLY A 28 -2.68 -1.86 4.86
N THR A 29 -1.79 -0.94 5.22
CA THR A 29 -1.80 -0.25 6.52
C THR A 29 -1.69 1.25 6.28
N ALA A 30 -2.44 2.03 7.06
CA ALA A 30 -2.39 3.49 7.01
C ALA A 30 -2.07 4.06 8.40
N THR A 31 -1.19 5.05 8.45
CA THR A 31 -0.94 5.89 9.64
C THR A 31 -1.24 7.33 9.28
N VAL A 32 -1.98 8.03 10.14
CA VAL A 32 -2.36 9.44 9.96
C VAL A 32 -1.88 10.21 11.18
N ASN A 33 -1.17 11.30 10.94
CA ASN A 33 -0.68 12.20 11.96
C ASN A 33 -1.64 13.38 12.13
N VAL A 34 -1.57 14.03 13.30
CA VAL A 34 -2.46 15.14 13.67
C VAL A 34 -2.30 16.38 12.78
N ASP A 35 -1.22 16.48 12.03
CA ASP A 35 -0.92 17.58 11.09
C ASP A 35 -1.45 17.33 9.66
N GLY A 36 -2.14 16.21 9.44
CA GLY A 36 -2.69 15.83 8.14
C GLY A 36 -1.72 15.07 7.25
N THR A 37 -0.47 14.84 7.67
CA THR A 37 0.42 13.90 6.98
C THR A 37 -0.01 12.46 7.23
N TYR A 38 0.14 11.61 6.22
CA TYR A 38 -0.18 10.19 6.34
C TYR A 38 0.76 9.32 5.51
N THR A 39 0.89 8.07 5.94
CA THR A 39 1.66 7.03 5.24
C THR A 39 0.76 5.84 4.96
N TYR A 40 0.79 5.32 3.74
CA TYR A 40 0.13 4.08 3.33
C TYR A 40 1.16 3.05 2.87
N THR A 41 1.05 1.81 3.35
CA THR A 41 1.87 0.69 2.90
C THR A 41 0.95 -0.42 2.39
N PRO A 42 0.95 -0.73 1.08
CA PRO A 42 0.19 -1.85 0.53
C PRO A 42 0.65 -3.19 1.13
N ALA A 43 -0.26 -4.15 1.22
CA ALA A 43 0.08 -5.53 1.54
C ALA A 43 1.00 -6.13 0.45
N THR A 44 1.93 -6.99 0.87
CA THR A 44 2.84 -7.68 -0.05
C THR A 44 2.06 -8.45 -1.11
N ASN A 45 2.47 -8.32 -2.38
CA ASN A 45 1.86 -8.97 -3.55
C ASN A 45 0.38 -8.64 -3.79
N TYR A 46 -0.16 -7.62 -3.14
CA TYR A 46 -1.49 -7.11 -3.45
C TYR A 46 -1.43 -6.14 -4.64
N ASN A 47 -2.37 -6.29 -5.56
CA ASN A 47 -2.66 -5.31 -6.60
C ASN A 47 -4.18 -5.16 -6.72
N GLY A 48 -4.65 -3.91 -6.84
CA GLY A 48 -6.07 -3.61 -6.84
C GLY A 48 -6.43 -2.33 -6.09
N PRO A 49 -7.74 -2.04 -5.98
CA PRO A 49 -8.23 -0.86 -5.28
C PRO A 49 -8.23 -1.06 -3.75
N ASP A 50 -7.85 0.00 -3.03
CA ASP A 50 -7.92 0.06 -1.57
C ASP A 50 -8.35 1.47 -1.14
N SER A 51 -8.79 1.62 0.10
CA SER A 51 -9.23 2.93 0.59
C SER A 51 -9.27 2.98 2.10
N PHE A 52 -9.03 4.17 2.66
CA PHE A 52 -9.24 4.46 4.07
C PHE A 52 -9.80 5.88 4.23
N THR A 53 -10.35 6.22 5.39
CA THR A 53 -10.87 7.56 5.66
C THR A 53 -10.07 8.30 6.74
N ILE A 54 -10.03 9.62 6.62
CA ILE A 54 -9.47 10.56 7.58
C ILE A 54 -10.60 11.44 8.10
N GLU A 55 -10.70 11.59 9.41
CA GLU A 55 -11.54 12.61 10.05
C GLU A 55 -10.73 13.87 10.30
N ILE A 56 -11.30 15.02 9.93
CA ILE A 56 -10.83 16.36 10.19
C ILE A 56 -11.71 16.94 11.30
N ASN A 57 -11.11 17.53 12.33
CA ASN A 57 -11.80 18.15 13.45
C ASN A 57 -11.28 19.59 13.65
N ASP A 58 -12.20 20.54 13.80
CA ASP A 58 -11.91 21.99 13.97
C ASP A 58 -11.64 22.40 15.43
N GLY A 59 -11.81 21.48 16.39
CA GLY A 59 -11.67 21.75 17.83
C GLY A 59 -12.87 22.47 18.46
N ASN A 60 -13.87 22.87 17.66
CA ASN A 60 -15.07 23.62 18.06
C ASN A 60 -16.37 22.83 17.82
N GLY A 61 -16.27 21.56 17.39
CA GLY A 61 -17.38 20.62 17.25
C GLY A 61 -17.78 20.34 15.81
N GLY A 62 -17.16 21.01 14.84
CA GLY A 62 -17.25 20.67 13.42
C GLY A 62 -16.29 19.54 13.05
N THR A 63 -16.79 18.61 12.25
CA THR A 63 -16.01 17.49 11.73
C THR A 63 -16.31 17.26 10.25
N ALA A 64 -15.33 16.74 9.53
CA ALA A 64 -15.46 16.31 8.15
C ALA A 64 -14.72 14.98 7.93
N THR A 65 -15.28 14.10 7.11
CA THR A 65 -14.62 12.83 6.75
C THR A 65 -14.21 12.86 5.28
N VAL A 66 -12.95 12.51 5.01
CA VAL A 66 -12.39 12.44 3.66
C VAL A 66 -11.96 11.02 3.36
N THR A 67 -12.32 10.51 2.17
CA THR A 67 -11.89 9.20 1.68
C THR A 67 -10.64 9.33 0.82
N ILE A 68 -9.59 8.58 1.18
CA ILE A 68 -8.39 8.42 0.36
C ILE A 68 -8.56 7.15 -0.49
N ASN A 69 -8.67 7.33 -1.81
CA ASN A 69 -8.78 6.22 -2.77
C ASN A 69 -7.39 5.86 -3.31
N ILE A 70 -7.09 4.56 -3.34
CA ILE A 70 -5.77 4.04 -3.70
C ILE A 70 -5.94 2.99 -4.80
N ILE A 71 -5.06 3.01 -5.80
CA ILE A 71 -4.93 1.95 -6.80
C ILE A 71 -3.51 1.40 -6.71
N VAL A 72 -3.38 0.18 -6.20
CA VAL A 72 -2.09 -0.52 -6.10
C VAL A 72 -1.81 -1.22 -7.43
N THR A 73 -0.78 -0.76 -8.15
CA THR A 73 -0.37 -1.34 -9.42
C THR A 73 0.57 -2.52 -9.22
N ALA A 74 0.39 -3.58 -10.01
CA ALA A 74 1.30 -4.72 -10.01
C ALA A 74 2.73 -4.29 -10.41
N VAL A 75 3.73 -4.93 -9.81
CA VAL A 75 5.13 -4.86 -10.21
C VAL A 75 5.47 -6.22 -10.81
N ASN A 76 6.18 -6.23 -11.94
CA ASN A 76 6.59 -7.48 -12.58
C ASN A 76 7.69 -8.17 -11.74
N ASP A 77 7.47 -9.44 -11.40
CA ASP A 77 8.48 -10.29 -10.77
C ASP A 77 9.39 -10.93 -11.83
N ASP A 78 10.69 -11.03 -11.55
CA ASP A 78 11.65 -11.68 -12.46
C ASP A 78 11.44 -13.21 -12.47
N PRO A 79 11.63 -13.88 -13.63
CA PRO A 79 11.58 -15.34 -13.68
C PRO A 79 12.71 -15.94 -12.82
N THR A 80 12.42 -17.03 -12.12
CA THR A 80 13.41 -17.78 -11.34
C THR A 80 13.72 -19.12 -12.02
N GLY A 81 14.93 -19.64 -11.81
CA GLY A 81 15.36 -20.95 -12.30
C GLY A 81 16.54 -21.47 -11.46
N ALA A 82 16.63 -22.78 -11.30
CA ALA A 82 17.69 -23.42 -10.52
C ALA A 82 18.70 -24.15 -11.41
N ASP A 83 20.00 -24.00 -11.09
CA ASP A 83 21.06 -24.75 -11.75
C ASP A 83 20.81 -26.27 -11.64
N GLN A 84 20.92 -26.97 -12.77
CA GLN A 84 20.79 -28.42 -12.83
C GLN A 84 22.17 -29.04 -13.02
N ASN A 85 22.63 -29.81 -12.04
CA ASN A 85 23.85 -30.60 -12.14
C ASN A 85 23.48 -32.02 -12.57
N ILE A 86 23.83 -32.39 -13.80
CA ILE A 86 23.52 -33.71 -14.37
C ILE A 86 24.83 -34.48 -14.57
N THR A 87 24.84 -35.75 -14.18
CA THR A 87 25.89 -36.72 -14.57
C THR A 87 25.19 -37.90 -15.22
N THR A 88 25.63 -38.26 -16.42
CA THR A 88 25.13 -39.42 -17.16
C THR A 88 26.31 -40.26 -17.63
N PRO A 89 26.21 -41.60 -17.61
CA PRO A 89 27.16 -42.45 -18.31
C PRO A 89 27.20 -42.11 -19.80
N GLU A 90 28.33 -42.41 -20.44
CA GLU A 90 28.40 -42.43 -21.89
C GLU A 90 27.28 -43.30 -22.49
N ASP A 91 26.76 -42.87 -23.63
CA ASP A 91 25.71 -43.55 -24.41
C ASP A 91 24.34 -43.72 -23.74
N VAL A 92 24.07 -42.98 -22.66
CA VAL A 92 22.75 -42.94 -22.00
C VAL A 92 22.07 -41.58 -22.23
N VAL A 93 20.86 -41.59 -22.78
CA VAL A 93 20.03 -40.38 -22.94
C VAL A 93 19.49 -39.95 -21.58
N TYR A 94 19.76 -38.69 -21.21
CA TYR A 94 19.13 -38.04 -20.06
C TYR A 94 17.96 -37.16 -20.52
N ASN A 95 16.75 -37.48 -20.03
CA ASN A 95 15.57 -36.65 -20.24
C ASN A 95 15.39 -35.74 -19.02
N GLY A 96 15.96 -34.53 -19.10
CA GLY A 96 15.76 -33.49 -18.09
C GLY A 96 14.44 -32.76 -18.26
N SER A 97 13.88 -32.28 -17.16
CA SER A 97 12.84 -31.25 -17.18
C SER A 97 13.41 -29.99 -16.52
N VAL A 98 13.20 -28.84 -17.16
CA VAL A 98 13.41 -27.54 -16.52
C VAL A 98 12.20 -27.28 -15.62
N VAL A 99 12.42 -26.91 -14.37
CA VAL A 99 11.39 -26.38 -13.46
C VAL A 99 11.77 -24.98 -13.02
#